data_AF-A0A3P6UA96-F1
#
_entry.id   AF-A0A3P6UA96-F1
#
_cell.length_a   1.000
_cell.length_b   1.000
_cell.length_c   1.000
_cell.angle_alpha   90.00
_cell.angle_beta   90.00
_cell.angle_gamma   90.00
#
_symmetry.space_group_name_H-M   'P 1'
#
loop_
_entity.id
_entity.type
_entity.pdbx_description
1 polymer ?
#
loop_
_entity_poly.entity_id
_entity_poly.type
_entity_poly.pdbx_seq_one_letter_code
_entity_poly.pdbx_strand_id
1 'polypeptide(L)'
;MLTEEELELVTLELYERGSYSPSYGDEKETMPGIEILDELEDAKKRKEMMDEADNAAVASSSLGLSLAEKEMELIARKGMTDDEATFSVEAPLEAQTFLWSEKYRPRKPRYFNRVHTGFEWNKYNQTHYDMDNPPPK
;
A
#
# COMPACT_ATOMS: atom_id res chain seq x y z
N MET A 1 0.80 3.76 -32.19
CA MET A 1 -0.31 2.87 -31.81
C MET A 1 -0.24 1.70 -32.77
N LEU A 2 -0.19 0.46 -32.29
CA LEU A 2 -0.23 -0.71 -33.16
C LEU A 2 -1.56 -0.75 -33.92
N THR A 3 -1.56 -1.28 -35.14
CA THR A 3 -2.80 -1.56 -35.88
C THR A 3 -3.53 -2.75 -35.24
N GLU A 4 -4.80 -2.94 -35.60
CA GLU A 4 -5.63 -4.03 -35.06
C GLU A 4 -5.04 -5.42 -35.39
N GLU A 5 -4.56 -5.61 -36.62
CA GLU A 5 -3.91 -6.84 -37.07
C GLU A 5 -2.58 -7.11 -36.33
N GLU A 6 -1.80 -6.04 -36.08
CA GLU A 6 -0.56 -6.16 -35.31
C GLU A 6 -0.85 -6.49 -33.83
N LEU A 7 -1.96 -5.98 -33.27
CA LEU A 7 -2.37 -6.29 -31.91
C LEU A 7 -2.83 -7.75 -31.77
N GLU A 8 -3.57 -8.27 -32.73
CA GLU A 8 -3.98 -9.68 -32.78
C GLU A 8 -2.77 -10.63 -32.85
N LEU A 9 -1.78 -10.32 -33.69
CA LEU A 9 -0.56 -11.12 -33.77
C LEU A 9 0.22 -11.12 -32.45
N VAL A 10 0.39 -9.95 -31.83
CA VAL A 10 1.10 -9.82 -30.55
C VAL A 10 0.37 -10.56 -29.43
N THR A 11 -0.96 -10.47 -29.39
CA THR A 11 -1.74 -11.17 -28.36
C THR A 11 -1.65 -12.69 -28.53
N LEU A 12 -1.74 -13.21 -29.76
CA LEU A 12 -1.56 -14.65 -30.01
C LEU A 12 -0.16 -15.13 -29.62
N GLU A 13 0.89 -14.38 -29.94
CA GLU A 13 2.26 -14.74 -29.55
C GLU A 13 2.44 -14.74 -28.02
N LEU A 14 1.86 -13.75 -27.33
CA LEU A 14 1.87 -13.68 -25.86
C LEU A 14 1.10 -14.84 -25.23
N TYR A 15 -0.02 -15.25 -25.84
CA TYR A 15 -0.79 -16.41 -25.42
C TYR A 15 0.02 -17.70 -25.57
N GLU A 16 0.73 -17.89 -26.67
CA GLU A 16 1.55 -19.09 -26.89
C GLU A 16 2.74 -19.17 -25.91
N ARG A 17 3.30 -18.03 -25.48
CA ARG A 17 4.45 -17.98 -24.57
C ARG A 17 4.13 -18.35 -23.12
N GLY A 18 2.87 -18.32 -22.71
CA GLY A 18 2.54 -18.60 -21.31
C GLY A 18 1.05 -18.59 -20.96
N SER A 19 0.15 -18.71 -21.93
CA SER A 19 -1.31 -18.73 -21.74
C SER A 19 -1.85 -17.57 -20.89
N TYR A 20 -1.19 -16.42 -20.93
CA TYR A 20 -1.41 -15.27 -20.03
C TYR A 20 -1.37 -15.61 -18.53
N SER A 21 -0.88 -16.79 -18.14
CA SER A 21 -0.65 -17.11 -16.75
C SER A 21 0.68 -16.54 -16.28
N PRO A 22 0.73 -15.95 -15.08
CA PRO A 22 1.99 -15.55 -14.47
C PRO A 22 2.95 -16.74 -14.36
N SER A 23 4.22 -16.56 -14.71
CA SER A 23 5.25 -17.56 -14.40
C SER A 23 5.48 -17.61 -12.89
N TYR A 24 5.56 -18.81 -12.32
CA TYR A 24 6.02 -18.98 -10.94
C TYR A 24 7.48 -18.55 -10.84
N GLY A 25 7.75 -17.55 -9.99
CA GLY A 25 9.11 -17.09 -9.70
C GLY A 25 9.83 -18.01 -8.72
N ASP A 26 11.16 -17.91 -8.69
CA ASP A 26 11.99 -18.64 -7.72
C ASP A 26 11.97 -17.92 -6.36
N GLU A 27 12.30 -18.63 -5.27
CA GLU A 27 12.31 -18.08 -3.91
C GLU A 27 13.23 -16.85 -3.79
N LYS A 28 14.27 -16.80 -4.61
CA LYS A 28 15.26 -15.69 -4.68
C LYS A 28 14.73 -14.43 -5.36
N GLU A 29 13.66 -14.55 -6.13
CA GLU A 29 12.99 -13.43 -6.81
C GLU A 29 11.93 -12.77 -5.93
N THR A 30 11.67 -13.34 -4.75
CA THR A 30 10.76 -12.74 -3.78
C THR A 30 11.29 -11.39 -3.32
N MET A 31 10.37 -10.46 -3.09
CA MET A 31 10.73 -9.15 -2.57
C MET A 31 11.35 -9.32 -1.18
N PRO A 32 12.44 -8.59 -0.85
CA PRO A 32 13.04 -8.64 0.47
C PRO A 32 11.99 -8.39 1.56
N GLY A 33 11.92 -9.27 2.56
CA GLY A 33 10.96 -9.17 3.67
C GLY A 33 9.65 -9.93 3.46
N ILE A 34 9.46 -10.65 2.35
CA ILE A 34 8.39 -11.64 2.22
C ILE A 34 8.93 -12.98 2.78
N GLU A 35 8.34 -13.45 3.87
CA GLU A 35 8.61 -14.80 4.40
C GLU A 35 7.86 -15.83 3.55
N ILE A 36 8.60 -16.74 2.92
CA ILE A 36 8.03 -17.90 2.23
C ILE A 36 7.78 -18.96 3.31
N LEU A 37 6.51 -19.19 3.62
CA LEU A 37 6.11 -20.19 4.61
C LEU A 37 5.87 -21.52 3.91
N ASP A 38 6.43 -22.59 4.47
CA ASP A 38 6.07 -23.95 4.08
C ASP A 38 4.63 -24.27 4.51
N GLU A 39 3.96 -25.18 3.81
CA GLU A 39 2.55 -25.52 4.04
C GLU A 39 2.30 -25.99 5.49
N LEU A 40 3.27 -26.72 6.05
CA LEU A 40 3.21 -27.20 7.43
C LEU A 40 3.38 -26.08 8.45
N GLU A 41 4.25 -25.11 8.16
CA GLU A 41 4.49 -23.95 9.03
C GLU A 41 3.28 -23.01 9.02
N ASP A 42 2.67 -22.78 7.85
CA ASP A 42 1.44 -21.99 7.72
C ASP A 42 0.28 -22.63 8.50
N ALA A 43 0.11 -23.96 8.38
CA ALA A 43 -0.92 -24.69 9.13
C ALA A 43 -0.72 -24.60 10.65
N LYS A 44 0.53 -24.68 11.11
CA LYS A 44 0.87 -24.53 12.54
C LYS A 44 0.59 -23.11 13.03
N LYS A 45 1.04 -22.10 12.30
CA LYS A 45 0.82 -20.68 12.64
C LYS A 45 -0.67 -20.34 12.68
N ARG A 46 -1.45 -20.85 11.73
CA ARG A 46 -2.91 -20.69 11.72
C ARG A 46 -3.56 -21.30 12.95
N LYS A 47 -3.13 -22.50 13.35
CA LYS A 47 -3.63 -23.17 14.57
C LYS A 47 -3.28 -22.38 15.84
N GLU A 48 -2.04 -21.93 15.95
CA GLU A 48 -1.59 -21.10 17.08
C GLU A 48 -2.41 -19.80 17.19
N MET A 49 -2.71 -19.14 16.06
CA MET A 49 -3.56 -17.95 16.04
C MET A 49 -5.01 -18.23 16.46
N MET A 50 -5.57 -19.38 16.09
CA MET A 50 -6.89 -19.82 16.55
C MET A 50 -6.89 -20.04 18.07
N ASP A 51 -5.91 -20.78 18.58
CA ASP A 51 -5.78 -21.07 20.01
C ASP A 51 -5.57 -19.78 20.84
N GLU A 52 -4.79 -18.83 20.33
CA GLU A 52 -4.58 -17.52 20.96
C GLU A 52 -5.85 -16.66 20.95
N ALA A 53 -6.61 -16.66 19.85
CA ALA A 53 -7.88 -15.94 19.76
C ALA A 53 -8.92 -16.50 20.73
N ASP A 54 -9.01 -17.82 20.86
CA ASP A 54 -9.87 -18.49 21.84
C ASP A 54 -9.46 -18.13 23.27
N ASN A 55 -8.16 -18.14 23.58
CA ASN A 55 -7.65 -17.71 24.88
C ASN A 55 -7.90 -16.22 25.16
N ALA A 56 -7.74 -15.35 24.15
CA ALA A 56 -8.00 -13.92 24.26
C ALA A 56 -9.49 -13.59 24.41
N ALA A 57 -10.37 -14.36 23.77
CA ALA A 57 -11.82 -14.26 23.94
C ALA A 57 -12.25 -14.69 25.36
N VAL A 58 -11.66 -15.77 25.89
CA VAL A 58 -11.87 -16.19 27.29
C VAL A 58 -11.34 -15.13 28.27
N ALA A 59 -10.20 -14.50 27.98
CA ALA A 59 -9.67 -13.42 28.80
C ALA A 59 -10.55 -12.15 28.75
N SER A 60 -11.01 -11.75 27.56
CA SER A 60 -11.84 -10.54 27.34
C SER A 60 -13.25 -10.67 27.91
N SER A 61 -13.88 -11.84 27.82
CA SER A 61 -15.21 -12.09 28.41
C SER A 61 -15.22 -11.98 29.95
N SER A 62 -14.05 -12.08 30.60
CA SER A 62 -13.92 -12.04 32.07
C SER A 62 -13.75 -10.64 32.67
N LEU A 63 -13.40 -9.62 31.87
CA LEU A 63 -13.10 -8.27 32.36
C LEU A 63 -14.15 -7.23 31.96
N GLY A 64 -15.03 -6.88 32.89
CA GLY A 64 -15.59 -5.52 32.96
C GLY A 64 -17.02 -5.28 32.44
N LEU A 65 -17.75 -6.29 31.96
CA LEU A 65 -19.13 -6.08 31.49
C LEU A 65 -20.09 -5.78 32.65
N SER A 66 -20.83 -4.69 32.54
CA SER A 66 -21.92 -4.35 33.45
C SER A 66 -23.05 -5.39 33.36
N LEU A 67 -23.93 -5.41 34.35
CA LEU A 67 -25.05 -6.37 34.40
C LEU A 67 -25.97 -6.22 33.17
N ALA A 68 -26.16 -4.99 32.68
CA ALA A 68 -26.94 -4.70 31.48
C ALA A 68 -26.26 -5.16 30.18
N GLU A 69 -24.94 -5.04 30.07
CA GLU A 69 -24.19 -5.55 28.92
C GLU A 69 -24.20 -7.07 28.86
N LYS A 70 -24.12 -7.74 30.01
CA LYS A 70 -24.25 -9.21 30.09
C LYS A 70 -25.62 -9.71 29.64
N GLU A 71 -26.69 -9.01 30.02
CA GLU A 71 -28.04 -9.35 29.54
C GLU A 71 -28.18 -9.12 28.03
N MET A 72 -27.61 -8.03 27.50
CA MET A 72 -27.61 -7.74 26.07
C MET A 72 -26.83 -8.81 25.28
N GLU A 73 -25.66 -9.21 25.76
CA GLU A 73 -24.85 -10.28 25.14
C GLU A 73 -25.60 -11.60 25.12
N LEU A 74 -26.29 -11.95 26.21
CA LEU A 74 -27.06 -13.19 26.31
C LEU A 74 -28.26 -13.20 25.34
N ILE A 75 -28.88 -12.04 25.11
CA ILE A 75 -29.91 -11.85 24.08
C ILE A 75 -29.30 -11.95 22.68
N ALA A 76 -28.15 -11.33 22.43
CA ALA A 76 -27.46 -11.39 21.14
C ALA A 76 -27.02 -12.81 20.77
N ARG A 77 -26.59 -13.61 21.76
CA ARG A 77 -26.21 -15.02 21.58
C ARG A 77 -27.41 -15.96 21.44
N LYS A 78 -28.63 -15.49 21.70
CA LYS A 78 -29.83 -16.31 21.66
C LYS A 78 -30.20 -16.63 20.22
N GLY A 79 -29.95 -17.88 19.82
CA GLY A 79 -30.20 -18.37 18.46
C GLY A 79 -28.92 -18.60 17.64
N MET A 80 -27.75 -18.35 18.24
CA MET A 80 -26.46 -18.70 17.66
C MET A 80 -26.25 -20.22 17.73
N THR A 81 -25.87 -20.83 16.61
CA THR A 81 -25.58 -22.27 16.46
C THR A 81 -24.12 -22.58 16.79
N ASP A 82 -23.78 -23.86 17.00
CA ASP A 82 -22.42 -24.28 17.38
C ASP A 82 -21.35 -23.91 16.32
N ASP A 83 -21.75 -23.65 15.08
CA ASP A 83 -20.87 -23.23 13.98
C ASP A 83 -20.76 -21.68 13.86
N GLU A 84 -21.39 -20.91 14.75
CA GLU A 84 -21.43 -19.44 14.70
C GLU A 84 -20.64 -18.81 15.86
N ALA A 85 -19.74 -17.87 15.55
CA ALA A 85 -18.92 -17.16 16.54
C ALA A 85 -19.18 -15.64 16.54
N THR A 86 -19.06 -15.01 17.70
CA THR A 86 -19.24 -13.54 17.84
C THR A 86 -17.98 -12.82 17.35
N PHE A 87 -18.12 -12.04 16.26
CA PHE A 87 -17.01 -11.27 15.68
C PHE A 87 -17.11 -9.80 16.10
N SER A 88 -16.46 -9.44 17.21
CA SER A 88 -16.45 -8.07 17.75
C SER A 88 -15.06 -7.60 18.22
N VAL A 89 -14.00 -8.33 17.86
CA VAL A 89 -12.62 -8.00 18.22
C VAL A 89 -12.02 -7.11 17.13
N GLU A 90 -11.71 -5.86 17.47
CA GLU A 90 -10.84 -5.02 16.65
C GLU A 90 -9.41 -5.58 16.76
N ALA A 91 -8.90 -6.17 15.68
CA ALA A 91 -7.52 -6.64 15.64
C ALA A 91 -6.57 -5.43 15.54
N PRO A 92 -5.66 -5.23 16.51
CA PRO A 92 -4.66 -4.18 16.40
C PRO A 92 -3.71 -4.53 15.25
N LEU A 93 -3.84 -3.82 14.12
CA LEU A 93 -2.87 -3.92 13.04
C LEU A 93 -1.58 -3.27 13.52
N GLU A 94 -0.53 -4.07 13.68
CA GLU A 94 0.82 -3.50 13.79
C GLU A 94 1.06 -2.60 12.57
N ALA A 95 1.71 -1.46 12.79
CA ALA A 95 2.08 -0.56 11.71
C ALA A 95 3.13 -1.24 10.82
N GLN A 96 2.68 -2.08 9.89
CA GLN A 96 3.55 -2.77 8.94
C GLN A 96 4.15 -1.73 8.00
N THR A 97 5.40 -1.36 8.28
CA THR A 97 6.19 -0.52 7.40
C THR A 97 6.66 -1.34 6.21
N PHE A 98 5.82 -1.44 5.18
CA PHE A 98 6.22 -2.13 3.96
C PHE A 98 7.36 -1.37 3.26
N LEU A 99 8.39 -2.08 2.78
CA LEU A 99 9.52 -1.46 2.08
C LEU A 99 9.08 -0.68 0.82
N TRP A 100 8.01 -1.13 0.14
CA TRP A 100 7.45 -0.42 -1.02
C TRP A 100 6.77 0.90 -0.65
N SER A 101 6.36 1.07 0.62
CA SER A 101 5.72 2.31 1.08
C SER A 101 6.65 3.52 0.93
N GLU A 102 7.97 3.30 0.94
CA GLU A 102 9.00 4.31 0.73
C GLU A 102 9.06 4.85 -0.71
N LYS A 103 8.84 3.95 -1.68
CA LYS A 103 9.05 4.19 -3.12
C LYS A 103 8.00 5.12 -3.70
N TYR A 104 6.75 5.00 -3.22
CA TYR A 104 5.60 5.74 -3.75
C TYR A 104 5.09 6.81 -2.79
N ARG A 105 5.90 7.26 -1.83
CA ARG A 105 5.51 8.38 -0.99
C ARG A 105 5.25 9.61 -1.84
N PRO A 106 4.13 10.33 -1.63
CA PRO A 106 3.92 11.64 -2.22
C PRO A 106 5.07 12.58 -1.82
N ARG A 107 5.91 12.96 -2.79
CA ARG A 107 7.06 13.87 -2.58
C ARG A 107 6.90 15.07 -3.49
N LYS A 108 7.39 16.23 -3.04
CA LYS A 108 7.49 17.42 -3.90
C LYS A 108 8.49 17.13 -5.05
N PRO A 109 8.12 17.36 -6.31
CA PRO A 109 9.04 17.16 -7.43
C PRO A 109 10.25 18.08 -7.29
N ARG A 110 11.44 17.55 -7.57
CA ARG A 110 12.67 18.33 -7.59
C ARG A 110 12.88 18.86 -9.01
N TYR A 111 12.82 20.17 -9.18
CA TYR A 111 13.18 20.85 -10.43
C TYR A 111 14.60 21.42 -10.33
N PHE A 112 15.29 21.52 -11.47
CA PHE A 112 16.50 22.33 -11.60
C PHE A 112 16.16 23.55 -12.46
N ASN A 113 15.78 24.63 -11.81
CA ASN A 113 15.41 25.86 -12.52
C ASN A 113 16.67 26.61 -12.93
N ARG A 114 16.75 26.97 -14.21
CA ARG A 114 17.72 27.95 -14.72
C ARG A 114 16.96 29.25 -14.99
N VAL A 115 17.21 30.27 -14.18
CA VAL A 115 16.63 31.59 -14.36
C VAL A 115 17.58 32.40 -15.21
N HIS A 116 17.14 32.80 -16.40
CA HIS A 116 17.87 33.76 -17.21
C HIS A 116 17.49 35.17 -16.75
N THR A 117 18.43 35.85 -16.09
CA THR A 117 18.32 37.27 -15.76
C THR A 117 19.12 38.09 -16.76
N GLY A 118 18.66 39.30 -17.04
CA GLY A 118 19.20 40.13 -18.11
C GLY A 118 18.35 41.37 -18.31
N PHE A 119 18.96 42.40 -18.87
CA PHE A 119 18.28 43.65 -19.19
C PHE A 119 18.26 43.85 -20.70
N GLU A 120 17.25 44.57 -21.17
CA GLU A 120 17.11 44.99 -22.56
C GLU A 120 17.32 46.50 -22.68
N TRP A 121 17.95 46.96 -23.75
CA TRP A 121 18.12 48.38 -24.06
C TRP A 121 16.84 48.96 -24.68
N ASN A 122 15.79 49.08 -23.87
CA ASN A 122 14.56 49.76 -24.26
C ASN A 122 14.74 51.30 -24.24
N LYS A 123 13.78 52.05 -24.80
CA LYS A 123 13.86 53.52 -24.94
C LYS A 123 14.00 54.27 -23.60
N TYR A 124 13.50 53.70 -22.51
CA TYR A 124 13.65 54.26 -21.16
C TYR A 124 15.06 54.02 -20.60
N ASN A 125 15.59 52.81 -20.79
CA ASN A 125 16.91 52.43 -20.32
C ASN A 125 18.02 53.17 -21.07
N GLN A 126 17.83 53.40 -22.37
CA GLN A 126 18.78 54.15 -23.21
C GLN A 126 18.98 55.60 -22.76
N THR A 127 18.03 56.21 -22.04
CA THR A 127 18.14 57.61 -21.59
C THR A 127 18.62 57.76 -20.16
N HIS A 128 18.63 56.66 -19.37
CA HIS A 128 18.94 56.70 -17.93
C HIS A 128 20.14 55.83 -17.53
N TYR A 129 20.58 54.93 -18.41
CA TYR A 129 21.72 54.05 -18.20
C TYR A 129 22.65 54.13 -19.41
N ASP A 130 23.93 53.95 -19.15
CA ASP A 130 25.02 53.98 -20.13
C ASP A 130 25.88 52.71 -20.02
N MET A 131 26.93 52.60 -20.83
CA MET A 131 27.80 51.40 -20.84
C MET A 131 28.54 51.23 -19.51
N ASP A 132 28.83 52.34 -18.81
CA ASP A 132 29.57 52.35 -17.56
C ASP A 132 28.67 52.12 -16.34
N ASN A 133 27.37 52.45 -16.42
CA ASN A 133 26.33 52.05 -15.48
C ASN A 133 25.18 51.34 -16.19
N PRO A 134 25.32 50.03 -16.50
CA PRO A 134 24.27 49.29 -17.18
C PRO A 134 23.02 49.10 -16.29
N PRO A 135 21.84 48.88 -16.91
CA PRO A 135 20.60 48.65 -16.18
C PRO A 135 20.68 47.41 -15.28
N PRO A 136 19.96 47.40 -14.15
CA PRO A 136 19.89 46.24 -13.26
C PRO A 136 19.30 45.01 -14.00
N LYS A 137 19.89 43.82 -13.73
CA LYS A 137 19.58 42.53 -14.37
C LYS A 137 18.37 41.82 -13.75
#